data_AF-A0A267WIW8-F1
#
_entry.id   AF-A0A267WIW8-F1
#
_cell.length_a   1.000
_cell.length_b   1.000
_cell.length_c   1.000
_cell.angle_alpha   90.00
_cell.angle_beta   90.00
_cell.angle_gamma   90.00
#
_symmetry.space_group_name_H-M   'P 1'
#
loop_
_entity.id
_entity.type
_entity.pdbx_description
1 polymer ?
#
loop_
_entity_poly.entity_id
_entity_poly.type
_entity_poly.pdbx_seq_one_letter_code
_entity_poly.pdbx_strand_id
1 'polypeptide(L)'
;MSILLDEASAYERGMDDDLTFQTVRELAGTAYMAGRTAPPTAVEIEAVARKLLWWDMAPAWEDVMPSEDCFWTLAEPEMRANYLRDAREMLEIARKAVSE
;
A
#
# COMPACT_ATOMS: atom_id res chain seq x y z
N MET A 1 25.62 -23.54 41.17
CA MET A 1 26.04 -23.45 39.75
C MET A 1 25.19 -24.45 39.00
N SER A 2 23.88 -24.20 38.78
CA SER A 2 23.23 -23.18 37.94
C SER A 2 23.80 -23.18 36.53
N ILE A 3 23.04 -23.71 35.56
CA ILE A 3 23.00 -23.41 34.10
C ILE A 3 21.97 -24.33 33.38
N LEU A 4 21.60 -25.51 33.91
CA LEU A 4 20.78 -26.49 33.14
C LEU A 4 19.25 -26.41 33.29
N LEU A 5 18.69 -25.43 34.02
CA LEU A 5 17.24 -25.31 34.19
C LEU A 5 16.65 -23.99 33.67
N ASP A 6 17.47 -23.07 33.15
CA ASP A 6 16.99 -21.77 32.68
C ASP A 6 16.49 -21.79 31.22
N GLU A 7 16.93 -22.78 30.43
CA GLU A 7 16.56 -22.87 29.01
C GLU A 7 15.30 -23.72 28.74
N ALA A 8 14.84 -24.53 29.70
CA ALA A 8 13.58 -25.27 29.55
C ALA A 8 12.34 -24.36 29.65
N SER A 9 12.41 -23.29 30.45
CA SER A 9 11.35 -22.28 30.54
C SER A 9 11.26 -21.37 29.32
N ALA A 10 12.32 -21.30 28.50
CA ALA A 10 12.30 -20.53 27.26
C ALA A 10 11.59 -21.31 26.13
N TYR A 11 11.63 -22.64 26.16
CA TYR A 11 10.95 -23.48 25.16
C TYR A 11 9.43 -23.57 25.40
N GLU A 12 8.97 -23.46 26.65
CA GLU A 12 7.53 -23.42 26.96
C GLU A 12 6.92 -22.03 26.79
N ARG A 13 7.73 -20.97 26.66
CA ARG A 13 7.23 -19.61 26.39
C ARG A 13 6.89 -19.34 24.92
N GLY A 14 7.26 -20.26 24.02
CA GLY A 14 6.92 -20.20 22.59
C GLY A 14 5.67 -21.02 22.21
N MET A 15 5.04 -21.71 23.17
CA MET A 15 3.91 -22.63 22.93
C MET A 15 2.55 -22.04 23.34
N ASP A 16 2.45 -20.71 23.41
CA ASP A 16 1.16 -19.99 23.45
C ASP A 16 0.78 -19.39 22.08
N ASP A 17 1.65 -19.51 21.07
CA ASP A 17 1.44 -18.99 19.71
C ASP A 17 0.87 -20.05 18.74
N ASP A 18 0.26 -21.12 19.24
CA ASP A 18 -0.58 -22.02 18.43
C ASP A 18 -1.89 -21.30 18.09
N LEU A 19 -1.79 -20.31 17.21
CA LEU A 19 -2.94 -19.62 16.65
C LEU A 19 -3.83 -20.63 15.96
N THR A 20 -5.01 -20.85 16.53
CA THR A 20 -6.01 -21.74 15.95
C THR A 20 -6.34 -21.26 14.53
N PHE A 21 -6.75 -22.18 13.65
CA PHE A 21 -7.20 -21.84 12.30
C PHE A 21 -8.30 -20.76 12.31
N GLN A 22 -9.13 -20.72 13.35
CA GLN A 22 -10.12 -19.65 13.53
C GLN A 22 -9.46 -18.31 13.83
N THR A 23 -8.46 -18.26 14.71
CA THR A 23 -7.69 -17.05 15.03
C THR A 23 -6.94 -16.52 13.81
N VAL A 24 -6.30 -17.40 13.02
CA VAL A 24 -5.65 -17.00 11.75
C VAL A 24 -6.67 -16.44 10.76
N ARG A 25 -7.84 -17.07 10.64
CA ARG A 25 -8.92 -16.61 9.74
C ARG A 25 -9.48 -15.25 10.19
N GLU A 26 -9.66 -15.04 11.49
CA GLU A 26 -10.13 -13.78 12.05
C GLU A 26 -9.11 -12.67 11.88
N LEU A 27 -7.81 -12.94 12.09
CA LEU A 27 -6.72 -12.00 11.84
C LEU A 27 -6.59 -11.66 10.35
N ALA A 28 -6.68 -12.65 9.47
CA ALA A 28 -6.67 -12.42 8.03
C ALA A 28 -7.89 -11.58 7.60
N GLY A 29 -9.07 -11.87 8.14
CA GLY A 29 -10.29 -11.10 7.89
C GLY A 29 -10.21 -9.67 8.39
N THR A 30 -9.71 -9.46 9.61
CA THR A 30 -9.52 -8.11 10.17
C THR A 30 -8.44 -7.33 9.44
N ALA A 31 -7.30 -7.94 9.10
CA ALA A 31 -6.26 -7.31 8.29
C ALA A 31 -6.76 -6.96 6.89
N TYR A 32 -7.56 -7.82 6.28
CA TYR A 32 -8.17 -7.59 4.97
C TYR A 32 -9.18 -6.43 5.00
N MET A 33 -10.03 -6.35 6.03
CA MET A 33 -10.97 -5.24 6.20
C MET A 33 -10.24 -3.94 6.57
N ALA A 34 -9.23 -4.00 7.42
CA ALA A 34 -8.39 -2.85 7.78
C ALA A 34 -7.62 -2.30 6.57
N GLY A 35 -7.12 -3.18 5.68
CA GLY A 35 -6.47 -2.77 4.44
C GLY A 35 -7.41 -2.05 3.47
N ARG A 36 -8.72 -2.35 3.51
CA ARG A 36 -9.74 -1.64 2.71
C ARG A 36 -10.10 -0.27 3.27
N THR A 37 -10.14 -0.14 4.59
CA THR A 37 -10.53 1.10 5.25
C THR A 37 -9.36 2.02 5.54
N ALA A 38 -8.12 1.53 5.40
CA ALA A 38 -6.92 2.34 5.50
C ALA A 38 -6.97 3.49 4.47
N PRO A 39 -6.43 4.68 4.80
CA PRO A 39 -6.17 5.72 3.81
C PRO A 39 -5.15 5.25 2.76
N PRO A 40 -5.19 5.78 1.52
CA PRO A 40 -4.19 5.48 0.51
C PRO A 40 -2.78 5.83 1.00
N THR A 41 -1.82 4.94 0.76
CA THR A 41 -0.42 5.17 1.13
C THR A 41 0.24 6.14 0.15
N ALA A 42 1.29 6.84 0.58
CA ALA A 42 2.03 7.76 -0.28
C ALA A 42 2.58 7.08 -1.55
N VAL A 43 2.99 5.81 -1.45
CA VAL A 43 3.49 5.02 -2.58
C VAL A 43 2.38 4.73 -3.59
N GLU A 44 1.19 4.35 -3.13
CA GLU A 44 0.03 4.15 -4.01
C GLU A 44 -0.39 5.45 -4.68
N ILE A 45 -0.45 6.54 -3.92
CA ILE A 45 -0.79 7.87 -4.43
C ILE A 45 0.20 8.29 -5.52
N GLU A 46 1.50 8.14 -5.28
CA GLU A 46 2.53 8.52 -6.25
C GLU A 46 2.49 7.64 -7.51
N ALA A 47 2.29 6.33 -7.36
CA ALA A 47 2.18 5.42 -8.50
C ALA A 47 0.98 5.80 -9.40
N VAL A 48 -0.18 6.09 -8.80
CA VAL A 48 -1.36 6.55 -9.56
C VAL A 48 -1.11 7.93 -10.17
N ALA A 49 -0.49 8.86 -9.46
CA ALA A 49 -0.17 10.20 -9.97
C ALA A 49 0.75 10.15 -11.19
N ARG A 50 1.80 9.32 -11.15
CA ARG A 50 2.71 9.08 -12.30
C ARG A 50 1.94 8.55 -13.51
N LYS A 51 1.02 7.61 -13.28
CA LYS A 51 0.20 7.02 -14.33
C LYS A 51 -0.78 8.02 -14.96
N LEU A 52 -1.43 8.84 -14.13
CA LEU A 52 -2.34 9.90 -14.58
C LEU A 52 -1.59 10.92 -15.46
N LEU A 53 -0.44 11.41 -14.99
CA LEU A 53 0.40 12.32 -15.77
C LEU A 53 0.80 11.69 -17.13
N TRP A 54 1.22 10.43 -17.13
CA TRP A 54 1.58 9.72 -18.36
C TRP A 54 0.39 9.58 -19.32
N TRP A 55 -0.80 9.27 -18.81
CA TRP A 55 -2.02 9.19 -19.63
C TRP A 55 -2.44 10.54 -20.20
N ASP A 56 -2.28 11.63 -19.47
CA ASP A 56 -2.58 12.97 -20.00
C ASP A 56 -1.63 13.38 -21.13
N MET A 57 -0.40 12.85 -21.13
CA MET A 57 0.59 13.08 -22.19
C MET A 57 0.40 12.15 -23.39
N ALA A 58 -0.24 11.00 -23.21
CA ALA A 58 -0.40 9.99 -24.26
C ALA A 58 -1.08 10.52 -25.54
N PRO A 59 -2.15 11.34 -25.50
CA PRO A 59 -2.78 11.89 -26.70
C PRO A 59 -1.88 12.87 -27.48
N ALA A 60 -0.86 13.43 -26.82
CA ALA A 60 0.04 14.39 -27.44
C ALA A 60 1.19 13.74 -28.22
N TRP A 61 1.42 12.42 -28.04
CA TRP A 61 2.50 11.70 -28.71
C TRP A 61 2.04 10.83 -29.88
N GLU A 62 2.71 11.01 -31.01
CA GLU A 62 2.48 10.27 -32.25
C GLU A 62 3.26 8.94 -32.31
N ASP A 63 4.37 8.85 -31.58
CA ASP A 63 5.34 7.74 -31.61
C ASP A 63 5.42 6.97 -30.27
N VAL A 64 6.52 6.24 -30.02
CA VAL A 64 6.77 5.53 -28.77
C VAL A 64 6.82 6.51 -27.61
N MET A 65 5.85 6.38 -26.70
CA MET A 65 5.75 7.23 -25.53
C MET A 65 6.93 7.01 -24.57
N PRO A 66 7.55 8.08 -24.02
CA PRO A 66 8.49 7.98 -22.91
C PRO A 66 7.86 7.29 -21.69
N SER A 67 8.71 6.83 -20.78
CA SER A 67 8.26 6.19 -19.53
C SER A 67 7.53 7.19 -18.61
N GLU A 68 6.69 6.65 -17.73
CA GLU A 68 6.05 7.41 -16.63
C GLU A 68 7.09 8.20 -15.83
N ASP A 69 8.23 7.59 -15.52
CA ASP A 69 9.34 8.19 -14.78
C ASP A 69 9.96 9.39 -15.51
N CYS A 70 10.01 9.36 -16.85
CA CYS A 70 10.52 10.46 -17.65
C CYS A 70 9.65 11.70 -17.44
N PHE A 71 8.34 11.58 -17.63
CA PHE A 71 7.42 12.69 -17.42
C PHE A 71 7.39 13.15 -15.96
N TRP A 72 7.44 12.20 -15.02
CA TRP A 72 7.45 12.54 -13.59
C TRP A 72 8.67 13.37 -13.19
N THR A 73 9.84 13.02 -13.72
CA THR A 73 11.09 13.73 -13.42
C THR A 73 11.11 15.13 -14.04
N LEU A 74 10.51 15.29 -15.22
CA LEU A 74 10.43 16.57 -15.94
C LEU A 74 9.31 17.49 -15.44
N ALA A 75 8.31 16.95 -14.73
CA ALA A 75 7.20 17.73 -14.24
C ALA A 75 7.62 18.73 -13.15
N GLU A 76 7.12 19.95 -13.26
CA GLU A 76 7.30 20.97 -12.23
C GLU A 76 6.70 20.51 -10.89
N PRO A 77 7.27 20.91 -9.73
CA PRO A 77 6.77 20.51 -8.42
C PRO A 77 5.28 20.79 -8.20
N GLU A 78 4.80 21.95 -8.68
CA GLU A 78 3.38 22.33 -8.57
C GLU A 78 2.47 21.41 -9.40
N MET A 79 2.91 21.02 -10.60
CA MET A 79 2.19 20.06 -11.43
C MET A 79 2.13 18.68 -10.74
N ARG A 80 3.25 18.20 -10.19
CA ARG A 80 3.28 16.95 -9.41
C ARG A 80 2.34 16.99 -8.21
N ALA A 81 2.27 18.13 -7.50
CA ALA A 81 1.37 18.30 -6.36
C ALA A 81 -0.12 18.16 -6.75
N ASN A 82 -0.51 18.68 -7.93
CA ASN A 82 -1.87 18.52 -8.44
C ASN A 82 -2.19 17.03 -8.70
N TYR A 83 -1.34 16.31 -9.42
CA TYR A 83 -1.56 14.88 -9.69
C TYR A 83 -1.56 14.03 -8.41
N LEU A 84 -0.73 14.36 -7.41
CA LEU A 84 -0.75 13.69 -6.11
C LEU A 84 -2.07 13.90 -5.36
N ARG A 85 -2.61 15.12 -5.40
CA ARG A 85 -3.92 15.42 -4.80
C ARG A 85 -5.03 14.64 -5.50
N ASP A 86 -5.06 14.70 -6.83
CA ASP A 86 -6.13 14.09 -7.61
C ASP A 86 -6.07 12.55 -7.50
N ALA A 87 -4.88 11.96 -7.53
CA ALA A 87 -4.66 10.52 -7.28
C ALA A 87 -5.15 10.10 -5.89
N ARG A 88 -4.87 10.89 -4.86
CA ARG A 88 -5.35 10.62 -3.50
C ARG A 88 -6.87 10.63 -3.44
N GLU A 89 -7.50 11.65 -4.01
CA GLU A 89 -8.96 11.77 -4.04
C GLU A 89 -9.61 10.59 -4.77
N MET A 90 -9.10 10.23 -5.94
CA MET A 90 -9.58 9.06 -6.71
C MET A 90 -9.48 7.76 -5.91
N LEU A 91 -8.35 7.53 -5.23
CA LEU A 91 -8.15 6.34 -4.41
C LEU A 91 -9.07 6.31 -3.18
N GLU A 92 -9.31 7.46 -2.53
CA GLU A 92 -10.26 7.58 -1.43
C GLU A 92 -11.70 7.31 -1.88
N ILE A 93 -12.10 7.83 -3.04
CA ILE A 93 -13.42 7.55 -3.64
C ILE A 93 -13.58 6.07 -3.98
N ALA A 94 -12.57 5.47 -4.62
CA ALA A 94 -12.60 4.06 -5.01
C ALA A 94 -12.72 3.14 -3.78
N ARG A 95 -12.03 3.45 -2.67
CA ARG A 95 -12.13 2.67 -1.43
C ARG A 95 -13.50 2.80 -0.76
N LYS A 96 -14.11 3.99 -0.81
CA LYS A 96 -15.49 4.20 -0.32
C LYS A 96 -16.50 3.41 -1.14
N ALA A 97 -16.40 3.45 -2.48
CA ALA A 97 -17.30 2.74 -3.38
C ALA A 97 -17.26 1.19 -3.22
N VAL A 98 -16.14 0.65 -2.74
CA VAL A 98 -16.00 -0.79 -2.44
C VAL A 98 -16.57 -1.15 -1.05
N SER A 99 -16.77 -0.16 -0.18
CA SER A 99 -17.23 -0.34 1.20
C SER A 99 -18.73 -0.06 1.38
N GLU A 100 -19.40 0.48 0.35
CA GLU A 100 -20.86 0.70 0.25
C GLU A 100 -21.54 -0.47 -0.47
#